data_AF-A0AAV4VUY3-F1
#
_entry.id   AF-A0AAV4VUY3-F1
#
_cell.length_a   1.000
_cell.length_b   1.000
_cell.length_c   1.000
_cell.angle_alpha   90.00
_cell.angle_beta   90.00
_cell.angle_gamma   90.00
#
_symmetry.space_group_name_H-M   'P 1'
#
loop_
_entity.id
_entity.type
_entity.pdbx_description
1 polymer ?
#
loop_
_entity_poly.entity_id
_entity_poly.type
_entity_poly.pdbx_seq_one_letter_code
_entity_poly.pdbx_strand_id
1 'polypeptide(L)'
;MPRSSELSDFEKGIIIGYHKFGRSLRDISSDLKYPKSTVAYVIKKWKVSGDCRNVPRVGRPTKLGDRDRRVLTREIRKNRTQPMALIREEFQQASENIVSMNTTRN
;
A
#
# COMPACT_ATOMS: atom_id res chain seq x y z
N MET A 1 20.49 4.44 8.81
CA MET A 1 19.59 4.69 9.96
C MET A 1 18.52 3.61 9.99
N PRO A 2 18.27 2.95 11.13
CA PRO A 2 17.17 1.99 11.23
C PRO A 2 15.83 2.70 10.98
N ARG A 3 14.96 2.12 10.16
CA ARG A 3 13.60 2.64 9.97
C ARG A 3 12.80 2.40 11.25
N SER A 4 12.22 3.46 11.81
CA SER A 4 11.27 3.34 12.90
C SER A 4 10.00 2.64 12.43
N SER A 5 9.46 1.75 13.26
CA SER A 5 8.13 1.17 13.05
C SER A 5 7.05 2.25 13.06
N GLU A 6 5.93 1.97 12.40
CA GLU A 6 4.76 2.85 12.45
C GLU A 6 4.11 2.79 13.84
N LEU A 7 3.54 3.91 14.29
CA LEU A 7 2.78 3.94 15.55
C LEU A 7 1.55 3.05 15.42
N SER A 8 1.21 2.35 16.50
CA SER A 8 -0.05 1.65 16.66
C SER A 8 -1.22 2.64 16.62
N ASP A 9 -2.38 2.17 16.18
CA ASP A 9 -3.59 2.98 16.15
C ASP A 9 -4.03 3.40 17.56
N PHE A 10 -3.72 2.59 18.58
CA PHE A 10 -3.93 2.94 19.98
C PHE A 10 -3.07 4.14 20.41
N GLU A 11 -1.76 4.12 20.10
CA GLU A 11 -0.83 5.20 20.45
C GLU A 11 -1.24 6.53 19.79
N LYS A 12 -1.70 6.48 18.53
CA LYS A 12 -2.24 7.66 17.85
C LYS A 12 -3.54 8.16 18.49
N GLY A 13 -4.39 7.23 18.95
CA GLY A 13 -5.59 7.56 19.72
C GLY A 13 -5.27 8.34 20.99
N ILE A 14 -4.23 7.93 21.74
CA ILE A 14 -3.76 8.67 22.92
C ILE A 14 -3.31 10.07 22.53
N ILE A 15 -2.48 10.23 21.49
CA ILE A 15 -2.03 11.55 21.01
C ILE A 15 -3.21 12.47 20.69
N ILE A 16 -4.24 11.95 20.00
CA ILE A 16 -5.45 12.70 19.67
C ILE A 16 -6.24 13.05 20.93
N GLY A 17 -6.32 12.14 21.90
CA GLY A 17 -6.96 12.39 23.21
C GLY A 17 -6.32 13.57 23.94
N TYR A 18 -5.00 13.59 24.05
CA TYR A 18 -4.27 14.73 24.63
C TYR A 18 -4.52 16.04 23.87
N HIS A 19 -4.53 15.97 22.53
CA HIS A 19 -4.82 17.15 21.71
C HIS A 19 -6.23 17.70 21.94
N LYS A 20 -7.23 16.82 22.05
CA LYS A 20 -8.62 17.19 22.38
C LYS A 20 -8.75 17.81 23.78
N PHE A 21 -7.89 17.40 24.71
CA PHE A 21 -7.80 18.01 26.04
C PHE A 21 -7.08 19.38 26.04
N GLY A 22 -6.66 19.89 24.88
CA GLY A 22 -6.03 21.20 24.74
C GLY A 22 -4.53 21.23 25.07
N ARG A 23 -3.87 20.07 25.22
CA ARG A 23 -2.42 20.00 25.47
C ARG A 23 -1.63 20.48 24.26
N SER A 24 -0.50 21.17 24.49
CA SER A 24 0.34 21.65 23.41
C SER A 24 1.15 20.51 22.78
N LEU A 25 1.62 20.69 21.54
CA LEU A 25 2.46 19.69 20.86
C LEU A 25 3.74 19.34 21.64
N ARG A 26 4.29 20.32 22.37
CA ARG A 26 5.52 20.13 23.16
C ARG A 26 5.22 19.28 24.39
N ASP A 27 4.11 19.54 25.08
CA ASP A 27 3.72 18.78 26.26
C ASP A 27 3.43 17.33 25.89
N ILE A 28 2.67 17.10 24.80
CA ILE A 28 2.36 15.75 24.31
C ILE A 28 3.64 14.99 23.93
N SER A 29 4.57 15.67 23.26
CA SER A 29 5.86 15.10 22.87
C SER A 29 6.70 14.71 24.08
N SER A 30 6.72 15.54 25.12
CA SER A 30 7.43 15.28 26.37
C SER A 30 6.79 14.15 27.18
N ASP A 31 5.45 14.19 27.33
CA ASP A 31 4.68 13.23 28.13
C ASP A 31 4.72 11.83 27.51
N LEU A 32 4.54 11.71 26.18
CA LEU A 32 4.50 10.43 25.46
C LEU A 32 5.86 9.99 24.91
N LYS A 33 6.89 10.83 25.05
CA LYS A 33 8.25 10.59 24.54
C LYS A 33 8.33 10.33 23.03
N TYR A 34 7.35 10.81 22.26
CA TYR A 34 7.40 10.79 20.80
C TYR A 34 8.01 12.09 20.24
N PRO A 35 8.70 12.04 19.09
CA PRO A 35 9.16 13.25 18.43
C PRO A 35 8.01 14.22 18.14
N LYS A 36 8.24 15.52 18.35
CA LYS A 36 7.25 16.59 18.07
C LYS A 36 6.72 16.52 16.64
N SER A 37 7.57 16.16 15.67
CA SER A 37 7.18 15.97 14.26
C SER A 37 6.15 14.85 14.09
N THR A 38 6.30 13.73 14.79
CA THR A 38 5.36 12.61 14.79
C THR A 38 4.01 13.02 15.39
N VAL A 39 4.03 13.69 16.54
CA VAL A 39 2.82 14.21 17.19
C VAL A 39 2.07 15.17 16.26
N ALA A 40 2.80 16.11 15.66
CA ALA A 40 2.23 17.06 14.70
C ALA A 40 1.66 16.36 13.46
N TYR A 41 2.35 15.35 12.94
CA TYR A 41 1.87 14.55 11.79
C TYR A 41 0.56 13.84 12.10
N VAL A 42 0.47 13.15 13.25
CA VAL A 42 -0.75 12.42 13.66
C VAL A 42 -1.93 13.38 13.79
N ILE A 43 -1.75 14.52 14.47
CA ILE A 43 -2.80 15.53 14.64
C ILE A 43 -3.21 16.13 13.30
N LYS A 44 -2.25 16.46 12.43
CA LYS A 44 -2.53 16.99 11.09
C LYS A 44 -3.33 15.99 10.25
N LYS A 45 -2.91 14.72 10.23
CA LYS A 45 -3.62 13.65 9.52
C LYS A 45 -5.05 13.53 10.03
N TRP A 46 -5.23 13.43 11.34
CA TRP A 46 -6.56 13.36 11.96
C TRP A 46 -7.46 14.55 11.62
N LYS A 47 -6.93 15.78 11.61
CA LYS A 47 -7.71 16.98 11.22
C LYS A 47 -8.17 16.97 9.77
N VAL A 48 -7.39 16.38 8.87
CA VAL A 48 -7.71 16.34 7.42
C VAL A 48 -8.64 15.19 7.08
N SER A 49 -8.31 13.97 7.52
CA SER A 49 -9.05 12.76 7.13
C SER A 49 -10.07 12.27 8.15
N GLY A 50 -10.08 12.81 9.38
CA GLY A 50 -10.85 12.25 10.51
C GLY A 50 -10.31 10.92 11.04
N ASP A 51 -9.44 10.26 10.27
CA ASP A 51 -8.83 8.97 10.57
C ASP A 51 -7.32 9.10 10.80
N CYS A 52 -6.78 8.26 11.69
CA CYS A 52 -5.36 8.14 11.98
C CYS A 52 -4.79 6.73 11.72
N ARG A 53 -5.62 5.76 11.30
CA ARG A 53 -5.22 4.37 11.06
C ARG A 53 -4.06 4.25 10.06
N ASN A 54 -3.22 3.25 10.26
CA ASN A 54 -2.21 2.90 9.27
C ASN A 54 -2.90 2.27 8.05
N VAL A 55 -2.67 2.86 6.89
CA VAL A 55 -3.08 2.27 5.62
C VAL A 55 -1.89 1.47 5.09
N PRO A 56 -2.08 0.22 4.65
CA PRO A 56 -1.03 -0.52 3.98
C PRO A 56 -0.43 0.34 2.86
N ARG A 57 0.90 0.31 2.72
CA ARG A 57 1.56 1.01 1.63
C ARG A 57 1.01 0.46 0.31
N VAL A 58 0.35 1.33 -0.46
CA VAL A 58 -0.04 0.97 -1.82
C VAL A 58 1.25 0.80 -2.63
N GLY A 59 1.48 -0.43 -3.10
CA GLY A 59 2.58 -0.73 -4.00
C GLY A 59 2.40 0.00 -5.33
N ARG A 60 3.35 -0.22 -6.25
CA ARG A 60 3.20 0.26 -7.62
C ARG A 60 1.94 -0.37 -8.25
N PRO A 61 1.04 0.41 -8.87
CA PRO A 61 -0.09 -0.13 -9.62
C PRO A 61 0.38 -1.18 -10.63
N THR A 62 -0.28 -2.33 -10.66
CA THR A 62 0.06 -3.41 -11.59
C THR A 62 -0.48 -3.10 -12.98
N LYS A 63 0.28 -3.49 -14.02
CA LYS A 63 -0.13 -3.31 -15.42
C LYS A 63 -1.35 -4.16 -15.78
N LEU A 64 -1.49 -5.33 -15.18
CA LEU A 64 -2.59 -6.26 -15.42
C LEU A 64 -3.71 -6.04 -14.40
N GLY A 65 -4.94 -5.93 -14.89
CA GLY A 65 -6.14 -6.00 -14.06
C GLY A 65 -6.51 -7.45 -13.69
N ASP A 66 -7.55 -7.62 -12.88
CA ASP A 66 -7.99 -8.95 -12.43
C ASP A 66 -8.50 -9.83 -13.59
N ARG A 67 -9.16 -9.22 -14.58
CA ARG A 67 -9.64 -9.92 -15.77
C ARG A 67 -8.46 -10.47 -16.57
N ASP A 68 -7.47 -9.63 -16.83
CA ASP A 68 -6.28 -9.99 -17.60
C ASP A 68 -5.48 -11.08 -16.91
N ARG A 69 -5.32 -11.01 -15.58
CA ARG A 69 -4.70 -12.08 -14.79
C ARG A 69 -5.42 -13.41 -14.95
N ARG A 70 -6.77 -13.41 -14.96
CA ARG A 70 -7.55 -14.63 -15.19
C ARG A 70 -7.36 -15.19 -16.61
N VAL A 71 -7.36 -14.32 -17.62
CA VAL A 71 -7.12 -14.72 -19.02
C VAL A 71 -5.72 -15.31 -19.17
N LEU A 72 -4.70 -14.63 -18.65
CA LEU A 72 -3.31 -15.10 -18.67
C LEU A 72 -3.16 -16.46 -17.96
N THR A 73 -3.77 -16.62 -16.78
CA THR A 73 -3.74 -17.89 -16.04
C THR A 73 -4.39 -19.02 -16.81
N ARG A 74 -5.50 -18.73 -17.53
CA ARG A 74 -6.18 -19.72 -18.38
C ARG A 74 -5.29 -20.14 -19.55
N GLU A 75 -4.65 -19.20 -20.23
CA GLU A 75 -3.81 -19.52 -21.39
C GLU A 75 -2.55 -20.30 -20.99
N ILE A 76 -1.90 -19.92 -19.88
CA ILE A 76 -0.78 -20.69 -19.31
C ILE A 76 -1.19 -22.13 -18.98
N ARG A 77 -2.39 -22.34 -18.43
CA ARG A 77 -2.87 -23.69 -18.07
C ARG A 77 -3.20 -24.55 -19.29
N LYS A 78 -3.73 -23.93 -20.34
CA LYS A 78 -4.07 -24.57 -21.62
C LYS A 78 -2.81 -24.96 -22.39
N ASN A 79 -1.82 -24.06 -22.44
CA ASN A 79 -0.61 -24.20 -23.25
C ASN A 79 0.65 -24.41 -22.40
N ARG A 80 0.54 -25.19 -21.32
CA ARG A 80 1.59 -25.35 -20.29
C ARG A 80 2.95 -25.85 -20.78
N THR A 81 3.00 -26.52 -21.94
CA THR A 81 4.22 -27.05 -22.55
C THR A 81 4.79 -26.15 -23.65
N GLN A 82 4.06 -25.10 -24.03
CA GLN A 82 4.46 -24.20 -25.11
C GLN A 82 5.49 -23.17 -24.62
N PRO A 83 6.35 -22.66 -25.53
CA PRO A 83 7.20 -21.53 -25.24
C PRO A 83 6.40 -20.31 -24.77
N MET A 84 6.93 -19.56 -23.80
CA MET A 84 6.28 -18.38 -23.25
C MET A 84 5.99 -17.28 -24.28
N ALA A 85 6.72 -17.26 -25.41
CA ALA A 85 6.48 -16.31 -26.49
C ALA A 85 5.11 -16.55 -27.15
N LEU A 86 4.75 -17.82 -27.38
CA LEU A 86 3.45 -18.19 -27.96
C LEU A 86 2.32 -17.88 -26.97
N ILE A 87 2.50 -18.22 -25.70
CA ILE A 87 1.50 -17.93 -24.65
C ILE A 87 1.25 -16.43 -24.54
N ARG A 88 2.30 -15.60 -24.67
CA ARG A 88 2.19 -14.14 -24.69
C ARG A 88 1.38 -13.63 -25.89
N GLU A 89 1.61 -14.20 -27.08
CA GLU A 89 0.88 -13.83 -28.30
C GLU A 89 -0.61 -14.20 -28.20
N GLU A 90 -0.92 -15.39 -27.71
CA GLU A 90 -2.30 -15.82 -27.46
C GLU A 90 -2.98 -14.95 -26.40
N PHE A 91 -2.27 -14.61 -25.33
CA PHE A 91 -2.77 -13.68 -24.32
C PHE A 91 -3.03 -12.29 -24.91
N GLN A 92 -2.14 -11.78 -25.76
CA GLN A 92 -2.31 -10.50 -26.44
C GLN A 92 -3.57 -10.50 -27.32
N GLN A 93 -3.83 -11.58 -28.06
CA GLN A 93 -5.03 -11.72 -28.88
C GLN A 93 -6.31 -11.76 -28.03
N ALA A 94 -6.25 -12.38 -26.85
CA ALA A 94 -7.43 -12.53 -25.98
C ALA A 94 -7.71 -11.32 -25.07
N SER A 95 -6.69 -10.55 -24.71
CA SER A 95 -6.76 -9.48 -23.70
C SER A 95 -6.49 -8.08 -24.26
N GLU A 96 -6.03 -7.97 -25.51
CA GLU A 96 -5.55 -6.75 -26.18
C GLU A 96 -4.41 -6.01 -25.43
N ASN A 97 -3.89 -6.59 -24.34
CA ASN A 97 -2.96 -5.95 -23.42
C ASN A 97 -1.51 -6.41 -23.60
N ILE A 98 -0.64 -5.48 -24.02
CA ILE A 98 0.77 -5.80 -24.30
C ILE A 98 1.56 -5.93 -23.00
N VAL A 99 1.92 -7.16 -22.65
CA VAL A 99 2.76 -7.48 -21.49
C VAL A 99 4.19 -7.87 -21.89
N SER A 100 5.12 -7.70 -20.96
CA SER A 100 6.49 -8.20 -21.11
C SER A 100 6.57 -9.70 -20.79
N MET A 101 7.60 -10.39 -21.29
CA MET A 101 7.84 -11.81 -20.96
C MET A 101 8.04 -12.07 -19.46
N ASN A 102 8.60 -11.11 -18.72
CA ASN A 102 8.74 -11.23 -17.27
C ASN A 102 7.38 -11.12 -16.56
N THR A 103 6.43 -10.38 -17.14
CA THR A 103 5.08 -10.24 -16.61
C THR A 103 4.24 -11.49 -16.84
N THR A 104 4.48 -12.25 -17.92
CA THR A 104 3.79 -13.53 -18.15
C THR A 104 4.30 -14.64 -17.25
N ARG A 105 5.56 -14.55 -16.79
CA ARG A 105 6.20 -15.55 -15.92
C ARG A 105 5.89 -15.38 -14.42
N ASN A 106 5.67 -14.15 -13.96
CA ASN A 106 5.41 -13.82 -12.55
C ASN A 106 3.96 -14.10 -12.14
#